data_AF-W9YTY9-F1
#
_entry.id   AF-W9YTY9-F1
#
_cell.length_a   1.000
_cell.length_b   1.000
_cell.length_c   1.000
_cell.angle_alpha   90.00
_cell.angle_beta   90.00
_cell.angle_gamma   90.00
#
_symmetry.space_group_name_H-M   'P 1'
#
loop_
_entity.id
_entity.type
_entity.pdbx_description
1 polymer ?
#
loop_
_entity_poly.entity_id
_entity_poly.type
_entity_poly.pdbx_seq_one_letter_code
_entity_poly.pdbx_strand_id
1 'polypeptide(L)'
;MRLLACLSWLLTHRILMNKGFILRRKGLSTDTIASLVIGLTATAWTSSVLVHLYNTETRWEPSQQQSWEQGTVLRTLAGLADAPLLTQNLFGFWLVSWPDGIRAERNRNDGYKPYLWSLAGLRGPFDWASGIHSGFYRALVVVIAVSVSVPAIAAVLVGNPLTGILNLAGLVLFLVNGVGNNPYVRASHRYASDRLRIALPTSHHEGTTYILPSRGTGIDAVWTPKIQNEHLEADQEMMTLFAKMRSGRCSVGEPLEHLRKCLALYHPRALLSTSEVQLLASWIYAEKAPGDPSLRTIHCDRAPGVHLVGRDLMFALCHAEYIVFMEQGRLPAVTRDKLGTLRLLSRSGAGVNSETDTHTIGFRPGMAGYKEAVQHIYAIFDMAVEDHAMQFSSTPPPPYSYALHSSPSTIEEYVSQLWDVSTQNSESTFSALYFFTTVWFMELGNLNGFHIFPLRCKTRDGDLVSQQIAWRQAWYSGCIAQLVAVSPMLFGLFVVGFVN
;
A
#
# COMPACT_ATOMS: atom_id res chain seq x y z
N MET A 1 -15.99 16.74 27.32
CA MET A 1 -15.86 16.29 25.91
C MET A 1 -14.52 16.62 25.27
N ARG A 2 -14.04 17.89 25.28
CA ARG A 2 -12.76 18.27 24.61
C ARG A 2 -11.56 17.38 24.99
N LEU A 3 -11.38 17.14 26.31
CA LEU A 3 -10.31 16.30 26.83
C LEU A 3 -10.40 14.86 26.32
N LEU A 4 -11.60 14.27 26.34
CA LEU A 4 -11.83 12.90 25.87
C LEU A 4 -11.46 12.77 24.39
N ALA A 5 -11.87 13.73 23.55
CA ALA A 5 -11.51 13.73 22.13
C ALA A 5 -9.98 13.81 21.93
N CYS A 6 -9.30 14.74 22.62
CA CYS A 6 -7.85 14.88 22.53
C CYS A 6 -7.11 13.62 22.99
N LEU A 7 -7.54 13.02 24.11
CA LEU A 7 -6.99 11.75 24.60
C LEU A 7 -7.23 10.61 23.61
N SER A 8 -8.43 10.51 23.03
CA SER A 8 -8.72 9.53 21.99
C SER A 8 -7.79 9.70 20.79
N TRP A 9 -7.57 10.93 20.31
CA TRP A 9 -6.67 11.18 19.16
C TRP A 9 -5.22 10.83 19.48
N LEU A 10 -4.72 11.19 20.67
CA LEU A 10 -3.37 10.84 21.11
C LEU A 10 -3.19 9.33 21.29
N LEU A 11 -4.18 8.65 21.85
CA LEU A 11 -4.17 7.19 21.99
C LEU A 11 -4.20 6.52 20.62
N THR A 12 -5.04 6.97 19.70
CA THR A 12 -5.06 6.49 18.31
C THR A 12 -3.69 6.69 17.66
N HIS A 13 -3.10 7.88 17.76
CA HIS A 13 -1.74 8.14 17.27
C HIS A 13 -0.71 7.15 17.84
N ARG A 14 -0.68 6.98 19.16
CA ARG A 14 0.26 6.06 19.83
C ARG A 14 0.05 4.61 19.42
N ILE A 15 -1.21 4.16 19.29
CA ILE A 15 -1.54 2.82 18.83
C ILE A 15 -1.06 2.61 17.40
N LEU A 16 -1.29 3.57 16.50
CA LEU A 16 -0.86 3.49 15.11
C LEU A 16 0.66 3.46 14.97
N MET A 17 1.38 4.26 15.75
CA MET A 17 2.85 4.26 15.75
C MET A 17 3.43 2.93 16.26
N ASN A 18 2.81 2.32 17.27
CA ASN A 18 3.33 1.11 17.90
C ASN A 18 2.89 -0.19 17.20
N LYS A 19 1.63 -0.27 16.78
CA LYS A 19 1.04 -1.49 16.20
C LYS A 19 0.99 -1.48 14.68
N GLY A 20 1.15 -0.31 14.06
CA GLY A 20 1.05 -0.14 12.62
C GLY A 20 -0.39 -0.16 12.10
N PHE A 21 -0.52 -0.40 10.80
CA PHE A 21 -1.77 -0.42 10.05
C PHE A 21 -2.08 -1.83 9.56
N ILE A 22 -3.33 -2.24 9.70
CA ILE A 22 -3.87 -3.44 9.05
C ILE A 22 -4.70 -2.99 7.85
N LEU A 23 -4.23 -3.36 6.66
CA LEU A 23 -4.86 -3.04 5.39
C LEU A 23 -5.80 -4.17 4.97
N ARG A 24 -7.04 -3.82 4.60
CA ARG A 24 -8.12 -4.76 4.22
C ARG A 24 -8.90 -4.21 3.05
N ARG A 25 -9.38 -5.09 2.16
CA ARG A 25 -10.35 -4.72 1.10
C ARG A 25 -11.78 -4.82 1.60
N LYS A 26 -12.09 -5.87 2.35
CA LYS A 26 -13.39 -6.19 2.93
C LYS A 26 -13.34 -5.89 4.43
N GLY A 27 -14.32 -5.12 4.89
CA GLY A 27 -14.40 -4.65 6.28
C GLY A 27 -13.61 -3.37 6.53
N LEU A 28 -13.48 -3.01 7.81
CA LEU A 28 -12.85 -1.77 8.23
C LEU A 28 -11.33 -1.97 8.39
N SER A 29 -10.55 -1.26 7.58
CA SER A 29 -9.10 -1.11 7.79
C SER A 29 -8.82 -0.28 9.05
N THR A 30 -7.59 -0.37 9.58
CA THR A 30 -7.17 0.47 10.70
C THR A 30 -7.30 1.96 10.39
N ASP A 31 -7.08 2.37 9.13
CA ASP A 31 -7.29 3.74 8.66
C ASP A 31 -8.74 4.20 8.76
N THR A 32 -9.66 3.35 8.31
CA THR A 32 -11.09 3.65 8.39
C THR A 32 -11.51 3.78 9.84
N ILE A 33 -11.05 2.88 10.72
CA ILE A 33 -11.35 2.92 12.15
C ILE A 33 -10.77 4.20 12.78
N ALA A 34 -9.52 4.54 12.50
CA ALA A 34 -8.89 5.76 13.02
C ALA A 34 -9.64 7.01 12.57
N SER A 35 -10.01 7.08 11.28
CA SER A 35 -10.79 8.20 10.71
C SER A 35 -12.16 8.31 11.37
N LEU A 36 -12.86 7.21 11.60
CA LEU A 36 -14.14 7.18 12.31
C LEU A 36 -14.00 7.60 13.78
N VAL A 37 -12.98 7.14 14.49
CA VAL A 37 -12.74 7.54 15.89
C VAL A 37 -12.50 9.05 15.98
N ILE A 38 -11.63 9.60 15.12
CA ILE A 38 -11.36 11.04 15.06
C ILE A 38 -12.63 11.82 14.73
N GLY A 39 -13.34 11.41 13.68
CA GLY A 39 -14.56 12.07 13.23
C GLY A 39 -15.73 12.03 14.22
N LEU A 40 -15.99 10.87 14.83
CA LEU A 40 -17.06 10.71 15.81
C LEU A 40 -16.78 11.49 17.09
N THR A 41 -15.54 11.52 17.56
CA THR A 41 -15.16 12.34 18.73
C THR A 41 -15.20 13.84 18.42
N ALA A 42 -14.82 14.27 17.21
CA ALA A 42 -15.01 15.64 16.74
C ALA A 42 -16.50 16.03 16.66
N THR A 43 -17.34 15.11 16.17
CA THR A 43 -18.79 15.32 16.07
C THR A 43 -19.41 15.44 17.45
N ALA A 44 -19.10 14.51 18.37
CA ALA A 44 -19.60 14.56 19.75
C ALA A 44 -19.16 15.85 20.48
N TRP A 45 -17.93 16.30 20.26
CA TRP A 45 -17.47 17.58 20.80
C TRP A 45 -18.26 18.75 20.19
N THR A 46 -18.39 18.82 18.86
CA THR A 46 -19.18 19.86 18.19
C THR A 46 -20.63 19.90 18.69
N SER A 47 -21.29 18.75 18.80
CA SER A 47 -22.65 18.64 19.35
C SER A 47 -22.73 19.11 20.80
N SER A 48 -21.72 18.80 21.62
CA SER A 48 -21.70 19.27 23.02
C SER A 48 -21.60 20.79 23.12
N VAL A 49 -20.88 21.45 22.20
CA VAL A 49 -20.82 22.92 22.13
C VAL A 49 -22.17 23.48 21.69
N LEU A 50 -22.80 22.91 20.66
CA LEU A 50 -24.13 23.34 20.21
C LEU A 50 -25.19 23.22 21.29
N VAL A 51 -25.23 22.09 22.01
CA VAL A 51 -26.15 21.88 23.13
C VAL A 51 -25.88 22.87 24.27
N HIS A 52 -24.61 23.17 24.55
CA HIS A 52 -24.26 24.18 25.54
C HIS A 52 -24.79 25.56 25.13
N LEU A 53 -24.55 25.99 23.89
CA LEU A 53 -25.00 27.28 23.37
C LEU A 53 -26.54 27.40 23.42
N TYR A 54 -27.25 26.37 22.98
CA TYR A 54 -28.72 26.33 23.03
C TYR A 54 -29.26 26.43 24.47
N ASN A 55 -28.68 25.69 25.41
CA ASN A 55 -29.09 25.71 26.81
C ASN A 55 -28.73 27.03 27.52
N THR A 56 -27.63 27.68 27.12
CA THR A 56 -27.30 29.00 27.65
C THR A 56 -28.25 30.05 27.12
N GLU A 57 -28.59 30.05 25.82
CA GLU A 57 -29.49 31.03 25.22
C GLU A 57 -30.91 30.95 25.80
N THR A 58 -31.44 29.73 26.00
CA THR A 58 -32.80 29.51 26.51
C THR A 58 -33.00 29.87 27.99
N ARG A 59 -31.93 30.02 28.78
CA ARG A 59 -32.01 30.33 30.22
C ARG A 59 -31.91 31.82 30.56
N TRP A 60 -31.73 32.71 29.58
CA TRP A 60 -31.64 34.13 29.89
C TRP A 60 -32.99 34.76 30.18
N GLU A 61 -33.04 35.55 31.24
CA GLU A 61 -34.26 36.26 31.67
C GLU A 61 -34.73 37.29 30.63
N PRO A 62 -36.05 37.41 30.39
CA PRO A 62 -36.65 38.37 29.44
C PRO A 62 -36.33 39.85 29.72
N SER A 63 -35.79 40.19 30.89
CA SER A 63 -35.61 41.57 31.35
C SER A 63 -34.50 42.35 30.61
N GLN A 64 -33.69 41.72 29.77
CA GLN A 64 -32.62 42.39 29.00
C GLN A 64 -32.89 42.55 27.49
N GLN A 65 -34.01 42.07 26.96
CA GLN A 65 -34.29 41.76 25.55
C GLN A 65 -34.10 42.88 24.48
N GLN A 66 -33.85 44.14 24.83
CA GLN A 66 -33.97 45.27 23.89
C GLN A 66 -32.66 45.70 23.19
N SER A 67 -31.49 45.19 23.59
CA SER A 67 -30.20 45.38 22.88
C SER A 67 -29.73 44.12 22.12
N TRP A 68 -30.63 43.14 21.93
CA TRP A 68 -30.28 41.73 21.83
C TRP A 68 -30.06 41.18 20.42
N GLU A 69 -30.75 41.69 19.40
CA GLU A 69 -30.78 40.98 18.11
C GLU A 69 -29.42 40.95 17.40
N GLN A 70 -28.58 41.98 17.58
CA GLN A 70 -27.22 41.98 17.01
C GLN A 70 -26.20 41.24 17.88
N GLY A 71 -26.47 41.07 19.19
CA GLY A 71 -25.55 40.42 20.12
C GLY A 71 -25.65 38.90 20.13
N THR A 72 -26.85 38.34 19.93
CA THR A 72 -27.08 36.89 20.04
C THR A 72 -26.30 36.12 18.98
N VAL A 73 -26.46 36.47 17.69
CA VAL A 73 -25.77 35.78 16.58
C VAL A 73 -24.26 35.81 16.76
N LEU A 74 -23.69 36.97 17.13
CA LEU A 74 -22.26 37.12 17.33
C LEU A 74 -21.76 36.25 18.50
N ARG A 75 -22.51 36.15 19.60
CA ARG A 75 -22.19 35.28 20.73
C ARG A 75 -22.31 33.80 20.39
N THR A 76 -23.33 33.39 19.64
CA THR A 76 -23.47 32.02 19.16
C THR A 76 -22.29 31.64 18.27
N LEU A 77 -21.92 32.51 17.31
CA LEU A 77 -20.77 32.32 16.43
C LEU A 77 -19.46 32.26 17.24
N ALA A 78 -19.27 33.15 18.22
CA ALA A 78 -18.11 33.12 19.11
C ALA A 78 -18.02 31.79 19.88
N GLY A 79 -19.16 31.30 20.37
CA GLY A 79 -19.27 30.02 21.04
C GLY A 79 -18.91 28.82 20.17
N LEU A 80 -19.13 28.89 18.85
CA LEU A 80 -18.71 27.82 17.92
C LEU A 80 -17.19 27.71 17.79
N ALA A 81 -16.41 28.74 18.13
CA ALA A 81 -14.94 28.68 18.10
C ALA A 81 -14.36 27.65 19.10
N ASP A 82 -15.19 27.20 20.04
CA ASP A 82 -14.86 26.15 20.98
C ASP A 82 -15.07 24.73 20.44
N ALA A 83 -15.69 24.58 19.27
CA ALA A 83 -15.86 23.32 18.58
C ALA A 83 -14.65 23.01 17.68
N PRO A 84 -14.34 21.73 17.41
CA PRO A 84 -13.22 21.33 16.57
C PRO A 84 -13.60 21.41 15.09
N LEU A 85 -14.00 22.59 14.63
CA LEU A 85 -14.64 22.79 13.33
C LEU A 85 -13.73 22.37 12.17
N LEU A 86 -12.41 22.52 12.29
CA LEU A 86 -11.47 22.09 11.25
C LEU A 86 -11.57 20.57 11.03
N THR A 87 -11.40 19.78 12.09
CA THR A 87 -11.50 18.32 11.99
C THR A 87 -12.91 17.83 11.69
N GLN A 88 -13.93 18.56 12.15
CA GLN A 88 -15.33 18.24 11.85
C GLN A 88 -15.64 18.39 10.36
N ASN A 89 -15.18 19.47 9.73
CA ASN A 89 -15.38 19.66 8.30
C ASN A 89 -14.57 18.63 7.50
N LEU A 90 -13.32 18.36 7.88
CA LEU A 90 -12.53 17.28 7.26
C LEU A 90 -13.25 15.93 7.32
N PHE A 91 -13.89 15.62 8.46
CA PHE A 91 -14.70 14.41 8.59
C PHE A 91 -15.89 14.38 7.62
N GLY A 92 -16.60 15.50 7.47
CA GLY A 92 -17.68 15.63 6.49
C GLY A 92 -17.22 15.35 5.06
N PHE A 93 -16.10 15.96 4.63
CA PHE A 93 -15.54 15.69 3.30
C PHE A 93 -15.05 14.24 3.15
N TRP A 94 -14.43 13.68 4.19
CA TRP A 94 -14.04 12.28 4.20
C TRP A 94 -15.25 11.35 4.04
N LEU A 95 -16.34 11.59 4.77
CA LEU A 95 -17.60 10.81 4.70
C LEU A 95 -18.25 10.85 3.31
N VAL A 96 -18.09 11.94 2.57
CA VAL A 96 -18.58 12.05 1.19
C VAL A 96 -17.64 11.32 0.22
N SER A 97 -16.33 11.44 0.42
CA SER A 97 -15.32 10.81 -0.46
C SER A 97 -15.21 9.29 -0.29
N TRP A 98 -15.42 8.77 0.93
CA TRP A 98 -15.21 7.35 1.23
C TRP A 98 -16.18 6.41 0.48
N PRO A 99 -17.49 6.70 0.40
CA PRO A 99 -18.42 5.93 -0.45
C PRO A 99 -18.07 5.99 -1.94
N ASP A 100 -17.56 7.12 -2.45
CA ASP A 100 -17.09 7.24 -3.84
C ASP A 100 -15.89 6.31 -4.08
N GLY A 101 -14.93 6.27 -3.16
CA GLY A 101 -13.81 5.33 -3.18
C GLY A 101 -14.24 3.87 -3.15
N ILE A 102 -15.22 3.51 -2.30
CA ILE A 102 -15.78 2.15 -2.27
C ILE A 102 -16.48 1.81 -3.58
N ARG A 103 -17.27 2.74 -4.14
CA ARG A 103 -17.97 2.54 -5.41
C ARG A 103 -16.99 2.33 -6.55
N ALA A 104 -15.93 3.13 -6.60
CA ALA A 104 -14.87 2.99 -7.58
C ALA A 104 -14.13 1.66 -7.46
N GLU A 105 -13.82 1.22 -6.24
CA GLU A 105 -13.19 -0.08 -6.00
C GLU A 105 -14.08 -1.25 -6.44
N ARG A 106 -15.39 -1.18 -6.19
CA ARG A 106 -16.35 -2.23 -6.59
C ARG A 106 -16.51 -2.32 -8.10
N ASN A 107 -16.51 -1.18 -8.80
CA ASN A 107 -16.74 -1.08 -10.23
C ASN A 107 -15.44 -0.87 -11.02
N ARG A 108 -14.28 -1.20 -10.42
CA ARG A 108 -12.96 -0.92 -11.03
C ARG A 108 -12.76 -1.65 -12.36
N ASN A 109 -13.33 -2.85 -12.49
CA ASN A 109 -13.27 -3.61 -13.74
C ASN A 109 -14.07 -2.95 -14.88
N ASP A 110 -15.09 -2.16 -14.56
CA ASP A 110 -15.92 -1.43 -15.52
C ASP A 110 -15.29 -0.09 -15.93
N GLY A 111 -14.04 0.17 -15.51
CA GLY A 111 -13.34 1.43 -15.78
C GLY A 111 -13.86 2.61 -14.96
N TYR A 112 -14.67 2.37 -13.93
CA TYR A 112 -15.16 3.44 -13.05
C TYR A 112 -13.99 4.07 -12.29
N LYS A 113 -13.89 5.39 -12.37
CA LYS A 113 -12.89 6.19 -11.67
C LYS A 113 -13.55 6.93 -10.50
N PRO A 114 -12.83 7.12 -9.37
CA PRO A 114 -13.30 8.02 -8.32
C PRO A 114 -13.49 9.44 -8.90
N TYR A 115 -14.62 10.08 -8.60
CA TYR A 115 -14.96 11.41 -9.12
C TYR A 115 -14.43 12.52 -8.21
N LEU A 116 -14.42 12.28 -6.90
CA LEU A 116 -14.05 13.29 -5.91
C LEU A 116 -12.53 13.35 -5.67
N TRP A 117 -11.82 12.30 -6.09
CA TRP A 117 -10.42 12.09 -5.79
C TRP A 117 -9.73 11.41 -6.96
N SER A 118 -8.51 11.81 -7.30
CA SER A 118 -7.68 11.13 -8.31
C SER A 118 -6.23 11.14 -7.86
N LEU A 119 -5.66 9.96 -7.64
CA LEU A 119 -4.25 9.84 -7.26
C LEU A 119 -3.29 10.07 -8.44
N ALA A 120 -3.80 10.32 -9.65
CA ALA A 120 -2.95 10.49 -10.83
C ALA A 120 -1.96 11.65 -10.71
N GLY A 121 -2.31 12.71 -9.98
CA GLY A 121 -1.46 13.89 -9.74
C GLY A 121 -0.52 13.78 -8.54
N LEU A 122 -0.61 12.70 -7.76
CA LEU A 122 0.07 12.59 -6.47
C LEU A 122 1.59 12.39 -6.65
N ARG A 123 2.39 13.30 -6.08
CA ARG A 123 3.87 13.27 -6.18
C ARG A 123 4.56 12.51 -5.06
N GLY A 124 3.83 12.14 -4.00
CA GLY A 124 4.35 11.40 -2.85
C GLY A 124 3.33 11.26 -1.73
N PRO A 125 3.67 10.56 -0.63
CA PRO A 125 2.73 10.25 0.45
C PRO A 125 2.28 11.48 1.27
N PHE A 126 2.94 12.63 1.11
CA PHE A 126 2.63 13.87 1.83
C PHE A 126 1.84 14.89 0.99
N ASP A 127 1.79 14.70 -0.33
CA ASP A 127 1.17 15.66 -1.26
C ASP A 127 -0.33 15.41 -1.45
N TRP A 128 -1.05 15.15 -0.35
CA TRP A 128 -2.45 14.71 -0.40
C TRP A 128 -3.37 15.69 -1.17
N ALA A 129 -3.07 16.99 -1.13
CA ALA A 129 -3.83 18.03 -1.81
C ALA A 129 -3.84 17.84 -3.34
N SER A 130 -2.71 17.44 -3.93
CA SER A 130 -2.60 17.16 -5.38
C SER A 130 -3.42 15.95 -5.83
N GLY A 131 -3.73 15.04 -4.90
CA GLY A 131 -4.56 13.86 -5.15
C GLY A 131 -6.07 14.15 -5.15
N ILE A 132 -6.48 15.37 -4.76
CA ILE A 132 -7.90 15.73 -4.71
C ILE A 132 -8.32 16.36 -6.02
N HIS A 133 -9.51 16.02 -6.51
CA HIS A 133 -10.08 16.74 -7.65
C HIS A 133 -10.19 18.24 -7.33
N SER A 134 -9.72 19.10 -8.23
CA SER A 134 -9.55 20.54 -7.98
C SER A 134 -10.82 21.23 -7.44
N GLY A 135 -12.00 20.88 -7.96
CA GLY A 135 -13.28 21.39 -7.48
C GLY A 135 -13.60 20.96 -6.04
N PHE A 136 -13.35 19.70 -5.70
CA PHE A 136 -13.57 19.17 -4.36
C PHE A 136 -12.58 19.75 -3.35
N TYR A 137 -11.31 19.93 -3.75
CA TYR A 137 -10.30 20.60 -2.94
C TYR A 137 -10.66 22.06 -2.64
N ARG A 138 -11.08 22.82 -3.66
CA ARG A 138 -11.53 24.22 -3.48
C ARG A 138 -12.73 24.29 -2.53
N ALA A 139 -13.71 23.40 -2.68
CA ALA A 139 -14.85 23.34 -1.77
C ALA A 139 -14.40 23.04 -0.32
N LEU A 140 -13.49 22.07 -0.14
CA LEU A 140 -12.92 21.73 1.17
C LEU A 140 -12.22 22.93 1.81
N VAL A 141 -11.34 23.60 1.07
CA VAL A 141 -10.59 24.77 1.56
C VAL A 141 -11.53 25.92 1.92
N VAL A 142 -12.49 26.26 1.06
CA VAL A 142 -13.44 27.35 1.29
C VAL A 142 -14.32 27.06 2.52
N VAL A 143 -14.87 25.85 2.62
CA VAL A 143 -15.73 25.46 3.74
C VAL A 143 -14.94 25.48 5.06
N ILE A 144 -13.74 24.91 5.10
CA ILE A 144 -12.89 24.96 6.29
C ILE A 144 -12.51 26.41 6.65
N ALA A 145 -12.10 27.21 5.67
CA ALA A 145 -11.72 28.60 5.90
C ALA A 145 -12.88 29.42 6.48
N VAL A 146 -14.06 29.36 5.89
CA VAL A 146 -15.24 30.11 6.36
C VAL A 146 -15.70 29.60 7.73
N SER A 147 -15.87 28.28 7.87
CA SER A 147 -16.40 27.69 9.10
C SER A 147 -15.47 27.84 10.30
N VAL A 148 -14.15 27.97 10.11
CA VAL A 148 -13.21 28.20 11.21
C VAL A 148 -13.01 29.70 11.45
N SER A 149 -12.83 30.51 10.40
CA SER A 149 -12.51 31.94 10.56
C SER A 149 -13.68 32.76 11.12
N VAL A 150 -14.92 32.50 10.70
CA VAL A 150 -16.08 33.28 11.15
C VAL A 150 -16.30 33.14 12.67
N PRO A 151 -16.39 31.92 13.24
CA PRO A 151 -16.44 31.74 14.69
C PRO A 151 -15.23 32.31 15.42
N ALA A 152 -14.03 32.15 14.86
CA ALA A 152 -12.80 32.63 15.49
C ALA A 152 -12.77 34.16 15.58
N ILE A 153 -13.12 34.88 14.51
CA ILE A 153 -13.23 36.35 14.51
C ILE A 153 -14.32 36.81 15.48
N ALA A 154 -15.48 36.14 15.48
CA ALA A 154 -16.55 36.43 16.44
C ALA A 154 -16.07 36.27 17.90
N ALA A 155 -15.28 35.24 18.19
CA ALA A 155 -14.69 35.04 19.52
C ALA A 155 -13.75 36.19 19.92
N VAL A 156 -12.93 36.70 18.99
CA VAL A 156 -12.10 37.90 19.25
C VAL A 156 -12.98 39.12 19.58
N LEU A 157 -14.02 39.37 18.77
CA LEU A 157 -14.90 40.52 18.93
C LEU A 157 -15.72 40.50 20.24
N VAL A 158 -16.07 39.30 20.73
CA VAL A 158 -16.82 39.10 21.99
C VAL A 158 -15.89 39.11 23.22
N GLY A 159 -14.58 39.30 23.03
CA GLY A 159 -13.62 39.41 24.14
C GLY A 159 -13.00 38.07 24.57
N ASN A 160 -13.04 37.05 23.71
CA ASN A 160 -12.25 35.82 23.86
C ASN A 160 -11.13 35.74 22.79
N PRO A 161 -10.14 36.65 22.83
CA PRO A 161 -9.13 36.78 21.78
C PRO A 161 -8.24 35.54 21.69
N LEU A 162 -7.93 34.88 22.81
CA LEU A 162 -7.04 33.72 22.81
C LEU A 162 -7.62 32.57 21.99
N THR A 163 -8.88 32.17 22.24
CA THR A 163 -9.55 31.10 21.47
C THR A 163 -9.64 31.48 19.99
N GLY A 164 -10.00 32.72 19.67
CA GLY A 164 -10.08 33.19 18.29
C GLY A 164 -8.73 33.14 17.56
N ILE A 165 -7.68 33.71 18.16
CA ILE A 165 -6.34 33.76 17.57
C ILE A 165 -5.77 32.35 17.36
N LEU A 166 -5.93 31.44 18.32
CA LEU A 166 -5.39 30.08 18.19
C LEU A 166 -6.14 29.26 17.12
N ASN A 167 -7.45 29.45 16.96
CA ASN A 167 -8.19 28.84 15.85
C ASN A 167 -7.74 29.39 14.48
N LEU A 168 -7.51 30.70 14.36
CA LEU A 168 -6.97 31.30 13.15
C LEU A 168 -5.55 30.81 12.85
N ALA A 169 -4.70 30.68 13.87
CA ALA A 169 -3.36 30.12 13.73
C ALA A 169 -3.40 28.65 13.25
N GLY A 170 -4.28 27.84 13.83
CA GLY A 170 -4.53 26.46 13.38
C GLY A 170 -5.01 26.41 11.92
N LEU A 171 -5.95 27.27 11.55
CA LEU A 171 -6.43 27.37 10.16
C LEU A 171 -5.29 27.73 9.20
N VAL A 172 -4.48 28.75 9.52
CA VAL A 172 -3.33 29.14 8.69
C VAL A 172 -2.35 27.97 8.56
N LEU A 173 -1.99 27.30 9.65
CA LEU A 173 -1.12 26.12 9.63
C LEU A 173 -1.64 25.02 8.71
N PHE A 174 -2.94 24.76 8.71
CA PHE A 174 -3.55 23.78 7.80
C PHE A 174 -3.50 24.23 6.34
N LEU A 175 -3.90 25.46 6.05
CA LEU A 175 -4.00 25.98 4.67
C LEU A 175 -2.64 26.11 3.98
N VAL A 176 -1.58 26.45 4.72
CA VAL A 176 -0.23 26.57 4.18
C VAL A 176 0.54 25.25 4.19
N ASN A 177 -0.09 24.14 4.60
CA ASN A 177 0.57 22.86 4.88
C ASN A 177 1.78 23.03 5.82
N GLY A 178 1.66 23.90 6.84
CA GLY A 178 2.71 24.20 7.81
C GLY A 178 2.92 23.10 8.86
N VAL A 179 2.10 22.05 8.84
CA VAL A 179 2.29 20.85 9.67
C VAL A 179 3.39 19.99 9.08
N GLY A 180 4.26 19.45 9.93
CA GLY A 180 5.32 18.53 9.51
C GLY A 180 4.80 17.29 8.78
N ASN A 181 5.73 16.55 8.17
CA ASN A 181 5.42 15.29 7.52
C ASN A 181 4.82 14.28 8.52
N ASN A 182 3.75 13.58 8.12
CA ASN A 182 3.17 12.56 9.00
C ASN A 182 4.21 11.48 9.34
N PRO A 183 4.31 11.05 10.61
CA PRO A 183 5.28 10.03 11.01
C PRO A 183 4.87 8.62 10.56
N TYR A 184 3.62 8.44 10.09
CA TYR A 184 3.05 7.15 9.73
C TYR A 184 3.63 6.52 8.46
N VAL A 185 4.41 7.27 7.67
CA VAL A 185 5.15 6.72 6.53
C VAL A 185 6.17 5.65 6.96
N ARG A 186 6.59 5.68 8.23
CA ARG A 186 7.48 4.67 8.85
C ARG A 186 6.75 3.64 9.70
N ALA A 187 5.44 3.79 9.89
CA ALA A 187 4.68 2.82 10.67
C ALA A 187 4.57 1.49 9.93
N SER A 188 4.55 0.38 10.66
CA SER A 188 4.46 -0.94 10.04
C SER A 188 3.13 -1.13 9.30
N HIS A 189 3.18 -1.77 8.13
CA HIS A 189 1.99 -2.19 7.37
C HIS A 189 1.88 -3.69 7.43
N ARG A 190 0.68 -4.17 7.76
CA ARG A 190 0.32 -5.57 7.75
C ARG A 190 -0.83 -5.78 6.79
N TYR A 191 -0.73 -6.85 6.01
CA TYR A 191 -1.67 -7.14 4.94
C TYR A 191 -2.58 -8.30 5.33
N ALA A 192 -3.89 -8.07 5.22
CA ALA A 192 -4.84 -9.16 5.20
C ALA A 192 -4.80 -9.88 3.84
N SER A 193 -5.38 -11.07 3.78
CA SER A 193 -5.41 -11.91 2.58
C SER A 193 -6.01 -11.26 1.34
N ASP A 194 -7.00 -10.41 1.51
CA ASP A 194 -7.69 -9.73 0.41
C ASP A 194 -6.95 -8.51 -0.15
N ARG A 195 -5.80 -8.17 0.45
CA ARG A 195 -4.88 -7.11 0.04
C ARG A 195 -3.43 -7.50 0.32
N LEU A 196 -3.03 -8.72 -0.04
CA LEU A 196 -1.63 -9.11 0.07
C LEU A 196 -0.81 -8.36 -1.01
N ARG A 197 -0.13 -7.28 -0.60
CA ARG A 197 0.57 -6.35 -1.51
C ARG A 197 2.06 -6.59 -1.53
N ILE A 198 2.60 -6.87 -2.70
CA ILE A 198 4.03 -6.92 -2.94
C ILE A 198 4.46 -5.57 -3.52
N ALA A 199 5.15 -4.77 -2.72
CA ALA A 199 5.78 -3.54 -3.17
C ALA A 199 6.92 -3.87 -4.14
N LEU A 200 6.89 -3.25 -5.32
CA LEU A 200 7.88 -3.52 -6.35
C LEU A 200 9.06 -2.55 -6.22
N PRO A 201 10.28 -3.02 -6.48
CA PRO A 201 11.47 -2.19 -6.42
C PRO A 201 11.43 -1.15 -7.54
N THR A 202 11.48 0.13 -7.18
CA THR A 202 11.34 1.24 -8.14
C THR A 202 12.38 2.32 -7.89
N SER A 203 13.04 2.80 -8.95
CA SER A 203 14.02 3.90 -8.85
C SER A 203 13.37 5.28 -8.75
N HIS A 204 12.10 5.42 -9.11
CA HIS A 204 11.37 6.70 -9.11
C HIS A 204 10.41 6.79 -7.90
N HIS A 205 9.87 7.98 -7.64
CA HIS A 205 8.94 8.24 -6.53
C HIS A 205 7.54 7.62 -6.72
N GLU A 206 7.33 6.88 -7.81
CA GLU A 206 6.08 6.20 -8.12
C GLU A 206 6.19 4.74 -7.65
N GLY A 207 5.31 4.31 -6.75
CA GLY A 207 5.27 2.95 -6.25
C GLY A 207 4.20 2.15 -6.98
N THR A 208 4.57 1.07 -7.65
CA THR A 208 3.60 0.07 -8.08
C THR A 208 3.67 -1.11 -7.13
N THR A 209 2.51 -1.60 -6.72
CA THR A 209 2.36 -2.82 -5.93
C THR A 209 1.59 -3.86 -6.73
N TYR A 210 2.05 -5.11 -6.71
CA TYR A 210 1.20 -6.23 -7.12
C TYR A 210 0.33 -6.69 -5.96
N ILE A 211 -0.94 -6.93 -6.24
CA ILE A 211 -1.87 -7.54 -5.31
C ILE A 211 -1.99 -9.01 -5.70
N LEU A 212 -1.59 -9.89 -4.78
CA LEU A 212 -1.70 -11.32 -5.00
C LEU A 212 -3.17 -11.78 -5.00
N PRO A 213 -3.50 -12.85 -5.72
CA PRO A 213 -4.86 -13.36 -5.76
C PRO A 213 -5.44 -13.69 -4.39
N SER A 214 -6.75 -13.50 -4.27
CA SER A 214 -7.54 -13.80 -3.09
C SER A 214 -8.91 -14.32 -3.53
N ARG A 215 -9.74 -14.77 -2.60
CA ARG A 215 -11.04 -15.38 -2.94
C ARG A 215 -11.90 -14.47 -3.83
N GLY A 216 -12.16 -14.90 -5.06
CA GLY A 216 -12.94 -14.15 -6.04
C GLY A 216 -12.16 -13.02 -6.75
N THR A 217 -10.83 -12.98 -6.69
CA THR A 217 -10.02 -11.92 -7.33
C THR A 217 -8.66 -12.47 -7.76
N GLY A 218 -8.31 -12.25 -9.03
CA GLY A 218 -7.01 -12.62 -9.58
C GLY A 218 -5.88 -11.63 -9.24
N ILE A 219 -4.78 -11.72 -9.99
CA ILE A 219 -3.63 -10.83 -9.78
C ILE A 219 -3.95 -9.44 -10.31
N ASP A 220 -3.47 -8.41 -9.61
CA ASP A 220 -3.67 -7.02 -10.01
C ASP A 220 -2.40 -6.20 -9.78
N ALA A 221 -2.29 -5.09 -10.51
CA ALA A 221 -1.22 -4.10 -10.37
C ALA A 221 -1.86 -2.75 -10.04
N VAL A 222 -1.42 -2.17 -8.93
CA VAL A 222 -1.99 -0.96 -8.38
C VAL A 222 -0.92 0.09 -8.17
N TRP A 223 -1.20 1.29 -8.66
CA TRP A 223 -0.41 2.48 -8.35
C TRP A 223 -0.68 2.91 -6.89
N THR A 224 0.38 3.14 -6.13
CA THR A 224 0.31 3.62 -4.74
C THR A 224 1.33 4.73 -4.50
N PRO A 225 1.02 5.71 -3.63
CA PRO A 225 2.09 6.55 -3.11
C PRO A 225 3.17 5.68 -2.49
N LYS A 226 4.43 6.05 -2.74
CA LYS A 226 5.58 5.33 -2.21
C LYS A 226 5.68 5.51 -0.70
N ILE A 227 5.19 4.52 0.04
CA ILE A 227 5.35 4.47 1.49
C ILE A 227 6.73 3.88 1.78
N GLN A 228 7.54 4.64 2.52
CA GLN A 228 8.87 4.21 2.92
C GLN A 228 8.83 2.83 3.57
N ASN A 229 7.99 2.59 4.56
CA ASN A 229 7.97 1.29 5.25
C ASN A 229 7.61 0.11 4.32
N GLU A 230 6.75 0.29 3.31
CA GLU A 230 6.40 -0.80 2.38
C GLU A 230 7.51 -1.11 1.38
N HIS A 231 8.26 -0.08 0.95
CA HIS A 231 9.25 -0.18 -0.12
C HIS A 231 10.69 -0.27 0.39
N LEU A 232 10.94 0.03 1.67
CA LEU A 232 12.28 0.21 2.23
C LEU A 232 13.18 -0.99 1.92
N GLU A 233 12.70 -2.20 2.23
CA GLU A 233 13.50 -3.41 2.04
C GLU A 233 13.70 -3.73 0.56
N ALA A 234 12.63 -3.68 -0.23
CA ALA A 234 12.69 -3.99 -1.66
C ALA A 234 13.61 -3.02 -2.41
N ASP A 235 13.48 -1.72 -2.15
CA ASP A 235 14.32 -0.70 -2.78
C ASP A 235 15.76 -0.77 -2.28
N GLN A 236 15.99 -0.92 -0.97
CA GLN A 236 17.35 -0.95 -0.42
C GLN A 236 18.14 -2.14 -0.98
N GLU A 237 17.56 -3.34 -0.95
CA GLU A 237 18.24 -4.54 -1.42
C GLU A 237 18.41 -4.50 -2.94
N MET A 238 17.40 -4.06 -3.70
CA MET A 238 17.48 -4.00 -5.16
C MET A 238 18.42 -2.92 -5.69
N MET A 239 18.41 -1.72 -5.10
CA MET A 239 19.32 -0.65 -5.51
C MET A 239 20.77 -1.00 -5.19
N THR A 240 21.01 -1.67 -4.06
CA THR A 240 22.33 -2.21 -3.72
C THR A 240 22.77 -3.24 -4.74
N LEU A 241 21.90 -4.19 -5.09
CA LEU A 241 22.16 -5.20 -6.11
C LEU A 241 22.50 -4.56 -7.46
N PHE A 242 21.69 -3.63 -7.97
CA PHE A 242 21.96 -2.98 -9.24
C PHE A 242 23.22 -2.14 -9.23
N ALA A 243 23.54 -1.45 -8.13
CA ALA A 243 24.81 -0.73 -8.00
C ALA A 243 26.02 -1.67 -8.09
N LYS A 244 25.94 -2.85 -7.47
CA LYS A 244 27.01 -3.87 -7.55
C LYS A 244 27.10 -4.50 -8.93
N MET A 245 25.97 -4.87 -9.54
CA MET A 245 25.95 -5.46 -10.89
C MET A 245 26.51 -4.48 -11.92
N ARG A 246 26.12 -3.19 -11.86
CA ARG A 246 26.67 -2.14 -12.74
C ARG A 246 28.16 -1.88 -12.54
N SER A 247 28.69 -2.13 -11.34
CA SER A 247 30.12 -2.00 -11.06
C SER A 247 30.92 -3.27 -11.32
N GLY A 248 30.29 -4.34 -11.82
CA GLY A 248 30.96 -5.63 -12.06
C GLY A 248 31.46 -6.32 -10.78
N ARG A 249 30.90 -5.95 -9.61
CA ARG A 249 31.31 -6.47 -8.29
C ARG A 249 30.31 -7.45 -7.67
N CYS A 250 29.19 -7.71 -8.34
CA CYS A 250 28.12 -8.54 -7.80
C CYS A 250 28.50 -10.01 -7.86
N SER A 251 28.58 -10.79 -6.79
CA SER A 251 28.83 -12.23 -6.94
C SER A 251 27.64 -12.95 -7.63
N VAL A 252 27.86 -14.16 -8.17
CA VAL A 252 26.78 -14.96 -8.79
C VAL A 252 25.66 -15.29 -7.79
N GLY A 253 25.95 -15.42 -6.49
CA GLY A 253 24.94 -15.71 -5.47
C GLY A 253 24.16 -14.50 -4.96
N GLU A 254 24.70 -13.29 -5.12
CA GLU A 254 24.17 -12.06 -4.50
C GLU A 254 22.71 -11.74 -4.85
N PRO A 255 22.22 -11.87 -6.10
CA PRO A 255 20.82 -11.57 -6.41
C PRO A 255 19.83 -12.38 -5.55
N LEU A 256 20.16 -13.64 -5.27
CA LEU A 256 19.34 -14.54 -4.44
C LEU A 256 19.49 -14.24 -2.95
N GLU A 257 20.68 -13.84 -2.49
CA GLU A 257 20.87 -13.39 -1.11
C GLU A 257 20.02 -12.14 -0.79
N HIS A 258 20.04 -11.16 -1.69
CA HIS A 258 19.22 -9.95 -1.58
C HIS A 258 17.71 -10.27 -1.63
N LEU A 259 17.29 -11.18 -2.51
CA LEU A 259 15.92 -11.68 -2.55
C LEU A 259 15.52 -12.33 -1.21
N ARG A 260 16.32 -13.26 -0.68
CA ARG A 260 16.03 -13.95 0.60
C ARG A 260 15.86 -12.98 1.76
N LYS A 261 16.72 -11.95 1.85
CA LYS A 261 16.61 -10.90 2.87
C LYS A 261 15.27 -10.17 2.74
N CYS A 262 14.89 -9.78 1.53
CA CYS A 262 13.62 -9.11 1.27
C CYS A 262 12.41 -10.01 1.64
N LEU A 263 12.43 -11.28 1.27
CA LEU A 263 11.38 -12.25 1.59
C LEU A 263 11.23 -12.44 3.11
N ALA A 264 12.35 -12.61 3.82
CA ALA A 264 12.37 -12.80 5.27
C ALA A 264 11.84 -11.58 6.04
N LEU A 265 12.19 -10.37 5.59
CA LEU A 265 11.70 -9.12 6.20
C LEU A 265 10.22 -8.86 5.89
N TYR A 266 9.74 -9.31 4.74
CA TYR A 266 8.34 -9.18 4.35
C TYR A 266 7.41 -10.14 5.11
N HIS A 267 7.83 -11.39 5.33
CA HIS A 267 6.98 -12.45 5.88
C HIS A 267 6.18 -12.06 7.16
N PRO A 268 6.78 -11.41 8.18
CA PRO A 268 6.03 -10.96 9.37
C PRO A 268 4.88 -9.98 9.11
N ARG A 269 4.82 -9.38 7.91
CA ARG A 269 3.76 -8.44 7.49
C ARG A 269 2.53 -9.15 6.92
N ALA A 270 2.66 -10.41 6.49
CA ALA A 270 1.55 -11.19 5.96
C ALA A 270 0.73 -11.79 7.10
N LEU A 271 -0.54 -11.42 7.20
CA LEU A 271 -1.47 -11.96 8.22
C LEU A 271 -2.48 -12.89 7.53
N LEU A 272 -2.07 -14.15 7.31
CA LEU A 272 -2.89 -15.14 6.62
C LEU A 272 -3.39 -16.24 7.56
N SER A 273 -4.68 -16.52 7.49
CA SER A 273 -5.28 -17.73 8.03
C SER A 273 -4.89 -18.95 7.18
N THR A 274 -5.06 -20.16 7.73
CA THR A 274 -4.66 -21.40 7.06
C THR A 274 -5.36 -21.59 5.72
N SER A 275 -6.65 -21.25 5.63
CA SER A 275 -7.41 -21.34 4.38
C SER A 275 -6.93 -20.35 3.32
N GLU A 276 -6.41 -19.20 3.71
CA GLU A 276 -5.87 -18.19 2.80
C GLU A 276 -4.49 -18.58 2.28
N VAL A 277 -3.65 -19.17 3.13
CA VAL A 277 -2.39 -19.80 2.69
C VAL A 277 -2.68 -20.95 1.71
N GLN A 278 -3.69 -21.79 2.02
CA GLN A 278 -4.10 -22.87 1.13
C GLN A 278 -4.62 -22.36 -0.21
N LEU A 279 -5.37 -21.25 -0.22
CA LEU A 279 -5.82 -20.61 -1.46
C LEU A 279 -4.63 -20.13 -2.30
N LEU A 280 -3.66 -19.47 -1.66
CA LEU A 280 -2.43 -19.01 -2.33
C LEU A 280 -1.62 -20.19 -2.89
N ALA A 281 -1.50 -21.27 -2.11
CA ALA A 281 -0.87 -22.52 -2.53
C ALA A 281 -1.61 -23.14 -3.74
N SER A 282 -2.94 -23.19 -3.69
CA SER A 282 -3.77 -23.73 -4.76
C SER A 282 -3.68 -22.94 -6.05
N TRP A 283 -3.23 -21.69 -6.00
CA TRP A 283 -2.98 -20.84 -7.16
C TRP A 283 -1.59 -21.10 -7.77
N ILE A 284 -0.52 -21.13 -6.96
CA ILE A 284 0.85 -21.26 -7.48
C ILE A 284 1.28 -22.71 -7.77
N TYR A 285 0.68 -23.69 -7.10
CA TYR A 285 0.92 -25.14 -7.30
C TYR A 285 -0.22 -25.81 -8.08
N ALA A 286 -1.02 -25.02 -8.79
CA ALA A 286 -2.25 -25.50 -9.39
C ALA A 286 -1.98 -26.43 -10.59
N GLU A 287 -2.39 -27.69 -10.49
CA GLU A 287 -2.68 -28.50 -11.69
C GLU A 287 -3.86 -27.87 -12.44
N LYS A 288 -4.05 -28.18 -13.74
CA LYS A 288 -5.19 -27.69 -14.56
C LYS A 288 -6.60 -28.03 -14.01
N ALA A 289 -6.69 -28.61 -12.81
CA ALA A 289 -7.89 -28.98 -12.09
C ALA A 289 -8.85 -27.78 -11.86
N PRO A 290 -10.15 -28.04 -11.64
CA PRO A 290 -11.19 -27.02 -11.47
C PRO A 290 -11.05 -26.31 -10.11
N GLY A 291 -10.09 -25.39 -10.02
CA GLY A 291 -10.02 -24.38 -8.97
C GLY A 291 -10.93 -23.19 -9.25
N ASP A 292 -10.98 -22.22 -8.34
CA ASP A 292 -11.66 -20.95 -8.58
C ASP A 292 -11.00 -20.24 -9.78
N PRO A 293 -11.67 -20.15 -10.95
CA PRO A 293 -11.05 -19.60 -12.16
C PRO A 293 -10.68 -18.12 -11.97
N SER A 294 -11.33 -17.42 -11.02
CA SER A 294 -11.01 -16.03 -10.74
C SER A 294 -9.58 -15.84 -10.24
N LEU A 295 -8.98 -16.82 -9.56
CA LEU A 295 -7.60 -16.73 -9.06
C LEU A 295 -6.56 -16.63 -10.17
N ARG A 296 -6.87 -17.18 -11.35
CA ARG A 296 -5.97 -17.20 -12.51
C ARG A 296 -6.11 -15.95 -13.38
N THR A 297 -7.11 -15.11 -13.11
CA THR A 297 -7.35 -13.90 -13.92
C THR A 297 -6.30 -12.83 -13.69
N ILE A 298 -6.01 -12.05 -14.74
CA ILE A 298 -5.18 -10.84 -14.67
C ILE A 298 -6.13 -9.64 -14.73
N HIS A 299 -6.27 -8.91 -13.62
CA HIS A 299 -7.16 -7.74 -13.53
C HIS A 299 -6.51 -6.43 -13.98
N CYS A 300 -5.19 -6.44 -14.19
CA CYS A 300 -4.39 -5.31 -14.65
C CYS A 300 -4.07 -5.40 -16.15
N ASP A 301 -3.39 -4.39 -16.69
CA ASP A 301 -3.02 -4.38 -18.10
C ASP A 301 -1.70 -5.12 -18.31
N ARG A 302 -1.55 -5.79 -19.44
CA ARG A 302 -0.25 -6.33 -19.85
C ARG A 302 0.55 -5.25 -20.57
N ALA A 303 1.85 -5.19 -20.31
CA ALA A 303 2.74 -4.34 -21.09
C ALA A 303 2.72 -4.82 -22.57
N PRO A 304 2.56 -3.91 -23.55
CA PRO A 304 2.49 -4.30 -24.95
C PRO A 304 3.83 -4.87 -25.42
N GLY A 305 3.79 -6.01 -26.13
CA GLY A 305 4.99 -6.68 -26.65
C GLY A 305 5.87 -7.34 -25.59
N VAL A 306 5.33 -7.61 -24.40
CA VAL A 306 6.05 -8.16 -23.25
C VAL A 306 5.36 -9.44 -22.76
N HIS A 307 6.14 -10.50 -22.60
CA HIS A 307 5.67 -11.76 -22.05
C HIS A 307 5.59 -11.72 -20.52
N LEU A 308 4.90 -12.70 -19.91
CA LEU A 308 4.67 -12.72 -18.46
C LEU A 308 5.95 -12.92 -17.63
N VAL A 309 6.97 -13.57 -18.21
CA VAL A 309 8.23 -13.88 -17.51
C VAL A 309 9.08 -12.61 -17.38
N GLY A 310 8.77 -11.80 -16.38
CA GLY A 310 9.49 -10.57 -16.04
C GLY A 310 9.88 -10.52 -14.58
N ARG A 311 10.97 -9.79 -14.29
CA ARG A 311 11.60 -9.72 -12.96
C ARG A 311 10.59 -9.46 -11.84
N ASP A 312 9.74 -8.45 -11.99
CA ASP A 312 8.85 -8.02 -10.91
C ASP A 312 7.70 -9.00 -10.68
N LEU A 313 7.26 -9.73 -11.72
CA LEU A 313 6.30 -10.81 -11.53
C LEU A 313 6.95 -11.99 -10.82
N MET A 314 8.17 -12.37 -11.22
CA MET A 314 8.91 -13.43 -10.54
C MET A 314 9.20 -13.08 -9.08
N PHE A 315 9.51 -11.81 -8.80
CA PHE A 315 9.67 -11.29 -7.45
C PHE A 315 8.40 -11.47 -6.60
N ALA A 316 7.23 -11.13 -7.14
CA ALA A 316 5.96 -11.34 -6.44
C ALA A 316 5.59 -12.82 -6.28
N LEU A 317 5.91 -13.68 -7.27
CA LEU A 317 5.72 -15.13 -7.15
C LEU A 317 6.67 -15.74 -6.11
N CYS A 318 7.91 -15.25 -6.00
CA CYS A 318 8.82 -15.64 -4.92
C CYS A 318 8.24 -15.28 -3.55
N HIS A 319 7.65 -14.09 -3.39
CA HIS A 319 6.93 -13.74 -2.16
C HIS A 319 5.76 -14.69 -1.89
N ALA A 320 4.94 -15.00 -2.89
CA ALA A 320 3.82 -15.91 -2.74
C ALA A 320 4.27 -17.31 -2.29
N GLU A 321 5.27 -17.88 -2.98
CA GLU A 321 5.82 -19.20 -2.66
C GLU A 321 6.46 -19.23 -1.28
N TYR A 322 7.25 -18.21 -0.94
CA TYR A 322 7.91 -18.12 0.37
C TYR A 322 6.90 -18.11 1.51
N ILE A 323 5.80 -17.36 1.38
CA ILE A 323 4.72 -17.34 2.38
C ILE A 323 4.11 -18.74 2.54
N VAL A 324 3.78 -19.40 1.43
CA VAL A 324 3.21 -20.76 1.47
C VAL A 324 4.17 -21.76 2.10
N PHE A 325 5.45 -21.68 1.75
CA PHE A 325 6.49 -22.57 2.23
C PHE A 325 6.76 -22.39 3.73
N MET A 326 6.83 -21.14 4.23
CA MET A 326 7.01 -20.86 5.65
C MET A 326 5.82 -21.35 6.51
N GLU A 327 4.62 -21.38 5.92
CA GLU A 327 3.39 -21.83 6.57
C GLU A 327 3.04 -23.30 6.29
N GLN A 328 3.96 -24.07 5.67
CA GLN A 328 3.72 -25.44 5.24
C GLN A 328 3.23 -26.37 6.36
N GLY A 329 3.67 -26.15 7.60
CA GLY A 329 3.25 -26.95 8.77
C GLY A 329 1.75 -26.88 9.06
N ARG A 330 1.06 -25.83 8.58
CA ARG A 330 -0.39 -25.63 8.76
C ARG A 330 -1.21 -26.19 7.59
N LEU A 331 -0.56 -26.55 6.48
CA LEU A 331 -1.24 -26.97 5.26
C LEU A 331 -1.65 -28.45 5.30
N PRO A 332 -2.76 -28.84 4.63
CA PRO A 332 -3.13 -30.24 4.46
C PRO A 332 -2.03 -31.03 3.73
N ALA A 333 -1.89 -32.32 4.02
CA ALA A 333 -0.88 -33.19 3.41
C ALA A 333 -0.85 -33.09 1.88
N VAL A 334 -2.02 -33.18 1.24
CA VAL A 334 -2.19 -33.06 -0.23
C VAL A 334 -1.58 -31.77 -0.80
N THR A 335 -1.62 -30.65 -0.05
CA THR A 335 -1.01 -29.39 -0.48
C THR A 335 0.49 -29.36 -0.19
N ARG A 336 0.93 -29.94 0.93
CA ARG A 336 2.35 -30.05 1.29
C ARG A 336 3.12 -30.91 0.30
N ASP A 337 2.50 -32.00 -0.17
CA ASP A 337 3.11 -32.92 -1.14
C ASP A 337 3.41 -32.21 -2.47
N LYS A 338 2.62 -31.19 -2.83
CA LYS A 338 2.84 -30.35 -4.02
C LYS A 338 3.94 -29.32 -3.87
N LEU A 339 4.41 -29.04 -2.65
CA LEU A 339 5.48 -28.05 -2.46
C LEU A 339 6.76 -28.50 -3.17
N GLY A 340 7.03 -29.81 -3.20
CA GLY A 340 8.19 -30.38 -3.91
C GLY A 340 8.21 -30.08 -5.41
N THR A 341 7.07 -29.79 -6.04
CA THR A 341 6.96 -29.53 -7.48
C THR A 341 7.73 -28.29 -7.92
N LEU A 342 7.92 -27.29 -7.04
CA LEU A 342 8.69 -26.08 -7.35
C LEU A 342 10.04 -26.01 -6.64
N ARG A 343 10.36 -26.93 -5.71
CA ARG A 343 11.60 -26.86 -4.92
C ARG A 343 12.74 -27.57 -5.64
N LEU A 344 13.77 -26.80 -5.99
CA LEU A 344 14.94 -27.31 -6.74
C LEU A 344 16.01 -27.92 -5.83
N LEU A 345 16.07 -27.53 -4.56
CA LEU A 345 17.04 -28.07 -3.62
C LEU A 345 16.53 -29.35 -2.95
N SER A 346 17.28 -30.44 -3.13
CA SER A 346 17.03 -31.76 -2.54
C SER A 346 16.95 -31.82 -1.00
N ARG A 347 17.29 -30.71 -0.31
CA ARG A 347 17.31 -30.60 1.16
C ARG A 347 16.38 -29.51 1.72
N SER A 348 15.37 -29.06 0.97
CA SER A 348 14.49 -27.99 1.44
C SER A 348 13.48 -28.41 2.53
N GLY A 349 13.55 -29.62 3.10
CA GLY A 349 12.64 -30.07 4.16
C GLY A 349 11.21 -30.42 3.69
N ALA A 350 10.85 -30.08 2.45
CA ALA A 350 9.70 -30.64 1.75
C ALA A 350 10.09 -32.05 1.28
N GLY A 351 10.05 -33.02 2.20
CA GLY A 351 10.41 -34.41 1.90
C GLY A 351 9.46 -34.98 0.85
N VAL A 352 10.01 -35.44 -0.27
CA VAL A 352 9.30 -36.33 -1.21
C VAL A 352 9.21 -37.69 -0.53
N ASN A 353 8.25 -37.84 0.40
CA ASN A 353 8.02 -39.10 1.12
C ASN A 353 7.14 -40.08 0.33
N SER A 354 6.96 -39.87 -0.97
CA SER A 354 6.05 -40.63 -1.79
C SER A 354 6.73 -41.03 -3.09
N GLU A 355 6.72 -42.32 -3.39
CA GLU A 355 7.11 -42.96 -4.67
C GLU A 355 6.31 -42.44 -5.89
N THR A 356 5.54 -41.37 -5.74
CA THR A 356 4.86 -40.68 -6.83
C THR A 356 5.84 -39.76 -7.56
N ASP A 357 6.13 -40.10 -8.81
CA ASP A 357 6.86 -39.38 -9.89
C ASP A 357 6.48 -37.88 -10.06
N THR A 358 6.58 -37.08 -9.01
CA THR A 358 6.31 -35.64 -9.08
C THR A 358 7.60 -34.94 -9.50
N HIS A 359 7.79 -34.92 -10.81
CA HIS A 359 8.85 -34.16 -11.48
C HIS A 359 8.87 -32.69 -11.02
N THR A 360 10.04 -32.19 -10.60
CA THR A 360 10.22 -30.78 -10.22
C THR A 360 10.31 -29.90 -11.47
N ILE A 361 9.43 -28.91 -11.56
CA ILE A 361 9.32 -28.01 -12.70
C ILE A 361 10.61 -27.21 -12.87
N GLY A 362 11.21 -27.32 -14.06
CA GLY A 362 12.40 -26.59 -14.42
C GLY A 362 13.71 -27.26 -14.01
N PHE A 363 13.67 -28.44 -13.39
CA PHE A 363 14.86 -29.20 -13.01
C PHE A 363 15.59 -29.85 -14.20
N ARG A 364 14.92 -29.94 -15.37
CA ARG A 364 15.57 -30.44 -16.59
C ARG A 364 16.72 -29.51 -17.00
N PRO A 365 17.82 -30.04 -17.54
CA PRO A 365 18.95 -29.21 -17.92
C PRO A 365 18.61 -28.27 -19.07
N GLY A 366 19.21 -27.09 -19.02
CA GLY A 366 19.25 -26.12 -20.09
C GLY A 366 17.90 -25.61 -20.56
N MET A 367 17.77 -25.45 -21.88
CA MET A 367 16.57 -24.92 -22.52
C MET A 367 15.29 -25.72 -22.19
N ALA A 368 15.39 -27.03 -21.95
CA ALA A 368 14.23 -27.85 -21.63
C ALA A 368 13.62 -27.48 -20.27
N GLY A 369 14.45 -27.26 -19.25
CA GLY A 369 13.99 -26.81 -17.94
C GLY A 369 13.45 -25.39 -17.98
N TYR A 370 14.13 -24.49 -18.68
CA TYR A 370 13.65 -23.12 -18.87
C TYR A 370 12.24 -23.12 -19.47
N LYS A 371 12.02 -23.84 -20.58
CA LYS A 371 10.72 -23.92 -21.26
C LYS A 371 9.62 -24.46 -20.35
N GLU A 372 9.92 -25.48 -19.55
CA GLU A 372 8.99 -26.04 -18.58
C GLU A 372 8.62 -25.02 -17.49
N ALA A 373 9.60 -24.28 -16.97
CA ALA A 373 9.35 -23.22 -15.98
C ALA A 373 8.48 -22.10 -16.56
N VAL A 374 8.73 -21.66 -17.79
CA VAL A 374 7.89 -20.67 -18.50
C VAL A 374 6.47 -21.19 -18.68
N GLN A 375 6.30 -22.43 -19.14
CA GLN A 375 4.98 -23.07 -19.28
C GLN A 375 4.21 -23.05 -17.97
N HIS A 376 4.87 -23.30 -16.84
CA HIS A 376 4.25 -23.22 -15.52
C HIS A 376 3.78 -21.80 -15.19
N ILE A 377 4.57 -20.75 -15.47
CA ILE A 377 4.15 -19.37 -15.26
C ILE A 377 2.86 -19.06 -16.02
N TYR A 378 2.77 -19.43 -17.30
CA TYR A 378 1.56 -19.21 -18.09
C TYR A 378 0.38 -20.05 -17.60
N ALA A 379 0.63 -21.28 -17.14
CA ALA A 379 -0.40 -22.14 -16.57
C ALA A 379 -1.03 -21.55 -15.30
N ILE A 380 -0.25 -20.87 -14.43
CA ILE A 380 -0.77 -20.17 -13.24
C ILE A 380 -1.88 -19.18 -13.61
N PHE A 381 -1.81 -18.56 -14.80
CA PHE A 381 -2.78 -17.59 -15.30
C PHE A 381 -3.79 -18.15 -16.30
N ASP A 382 -3.78 -19.47 -16.55
CA ASP A 382 -4.60 -20.13 -17.58
C ASP A 382 -4.42 -19.52 -18.99
N MET A 383 -3.17 -19.20 -19.33
CA MET A 383 -2.82 -18.57 -20.60
C MET A 383 -2.02 -19.53 -21.49
N ALA A 384 -2.18 -19.38 -22.80
CA ALA A 384 -1.28 -20.02 -23.75
C ALA A 384 0.11 -19.35 -23.70
N VAL A 385 1.17 -20.16 -23.76
CA VAL A 385 2.54 -19.66 -23.79
C VAL A 385 2.78 -18.89 -25.07
N GLU A 386 3.42 -17.73 -24.96
CA GLU A 386 3.75 -16.91 -26.11
C GLU A 386 5.07 -17.37 -26.74
N ASP A 387 5.11 -17.42 -28.08
CA ASP A 387 6.26 -17.96 -28.81
C ASP A 387 7.57 -17.25 -28.47
N HIS A 388 7.53 -15.91 -28.34
CA HIS A 388 8.71 -15.10 -28.02
C HIS A 388 9.22 -15.29 -26.58
N ALA A 389 8.43 -15.89 -25.67
CA ALA A 389 8.93 -16.30 -24.36
C ALA A 389 9.76 -17.60 -24.41
N MET A 390 9.64 -18.35 -25.51
CA MET A 390 10.21 -19.70 -25.70
C MET A 390 11.24 -19.77 -26.84
N GLN A 391 11.25 -18.76 -27.71
CA GLN A 391 12.10 -18.65 -28.88
C GLN A 391 12.95 -17.38 -28.78
N PHE A 392 14.26 -17.54 -28.96
CA PHE A 392 15.26 -16.49 -28.77
C PHE A 392 15.98 -16.08 -30.06
N SER A 393 15.58 -16.66 -31.20
CA SER A 393 16.30 -16.62 -32.47
C SER A 393 16.56 -15.22 -33.04
N SER A 394 15.84 -14.21 -32.56
CA SER A 394 16.01 -12.81 -32.95
C SER A 394 16.98 -12.01 -32.08
N THR A 395 17.52 -12.61 -31.01
CA THR A 395 18.34 -11.92 -29.99
C THR A 395 19.80 -12.35 -30.07
N PRO A 396 20.77 -11.43 -30.14
CA PRO A 396 22.18 -11.79 -30.10
C PRO A 396 22.62 -12.20 -28.68
N PRO A 397 23.57 -13.14 -28.51
CA PRO A 397 24.16 -13.43 -27.20
C PRO A 397 24.88 -12.20 -26.63
N PRO A 398 25.01 -12.08 -25.30
CA PRO A 398 25.78 -11.00 -24.71
C PRO A 398 27.26 -11.14 -25.08
N PRO A 399 28.00 -10.03 -25.28
CA PRO A 399 29.43 -10.09 -25.59
C PRO A 399 30.28 -10.68 -24.45
N TYR A 400 29.74 -10.67 -23.23
CA TYR A 400 30.29 -11.33 -22.07
C TYR A 400 29.16 -11.51 -21.06
N SER A 401 29.02 -12.72 -20.53
CA SER A 401 28.12 -12.97 -19.41
C SER A 401 28.90 -12.96 -18.11
N TYR A 402 28.47 -12.11 -17.19
CA TYR A 402 29.03 -12.04 -15.85
C TYR A 402 28.68 -13.30 -15.06
N ALA A 403 27.44 -13.80 -15.21
CA ALA A 403 27.01 -15.00 -14.51
C ALA A 403 27.72 -16.27 -14.98
N LEU A 404 28.10 -16.34 -16.27
CA LEU A 404 28.77 -17.50 -16.86
C LEU A 404 30.30 -17.37 -16.92
N HIS A 405 30.84 -16.17 -16.65
CA HIS A 405 32.26 -15.83 -16.78
C HIS A 405 32.85 -16.10 -18.18
N SER A 406 32.02 -16.07 -19.21
CA SER A 406 32.39 -16.36 -20.60
C SER A 406 31.45 -15.67 -21.59
N SER A 407 31.83 -15.63 -22.87
CA SER A 407 30.95 -15.23 -23.96
C SER A 407 30.34 -16.48 -24.59
N PRO A 408 29.02 -16.70 -24.50
CA PRO A 408 28.34 -17.78 -25.21
C PRO A 408 28.45 -17.59 -26.73
N SER A 409 28.44 -18.68 -27.48
CA SER A 409 28.51 -18.63 -28.95
C SER A 409 27.17 -18.31 -29.61
N THR A 410 26.06 -18.71 -28.98
CA THR A 410 24.68 -18.43 -29.41
C THR A 410 23.80 -18.01 -28.25
N ILE A 411 22.65 -17.41 -28.56
CA ILE A 411 21.68 -17.01 -27.53
C ILE A 411 21.01 -18.23 -26.87
N GLU A 412 20.78 -19.31 -27.61
CA GLU A 412 20.25 -20.56 -27.06
C GLU A 412 21.23 -21.20 -26.08
N GLU A 413 22.52 -21.17 -26.39
CA GLU A 413 23.58 -21.60 -25.47
C GLU A 413 23.59 -20.73 -24.22
N TYR A 414 23.52 -19.41 -24.38
CA TYR A 414 23.43 -18.46 -23.26
C TYR A 414 22.24 -18.77 -22.34
N VAL A 415 21.03 -18.90 -22.90
CA VAL A 415 19.81 -19.21 -22.14
C VAL A 415 19.94 -20.55 -21.42
N SER A 416 20.47 -21.56 -22.11
CA SER A 416 20.66 -22.89 -21.55
C SER A 416 21.60 -22.86 -20.36
N GLN A 417 22.81 -22.29 -20.52
CA GLN A 417 23.80 -22.22 -19.46
C GLN A 417 23.35 -21.32 -18.31
N LEU A 418 22.71 -20.18 -18.62
CA LEU A 418 22.17 -19.29 -17.60
C LEU A 418 21.07 -19.98 -16.79
N TRP A 419 20.21 -20.77 -17.42
CA TRP A 419 19.20 -21.56 -16.71
C TRP A 419 19.82 -22.60 -15.78
N ASP A 420 20.86 -23.31 -16.23
CA ASP A 420 21.58 -24.28 -15.40
C ASP A 420 22.22 -23.59 -14.17
N VAL A 421 22.87 -22.44 -14.36
CA VAL A 421 23.39 -21.65 -13.24
C VAL A 421 22.27 -21.14 -12.32
N SER A 422 21.14 -20.73 -12.90
CA SER A 422 19.97 -20.27 -12.14
C SER A 422 19.46 -21.37 -11.23
N THR A 423 19.28 -22.58 -11.74
CA THR A 423 18.72 -23.71 -10.99
C THR A 423 19.67 -24.23 -9.91
N GLN A 424 20.99 -24.26 -10.19
CA GLN A 424 22.00 -24.69 -9.23
C GLN A 424 22.07 -23.82 -7.97
N ASN A 425 21.80 -22.51 -8.10
CA ASN A 425 21.92 -21.55 -7.00
C ASN A 425 20.58 -21.24 -6.31
N SER A 426 19.47 -21.66 -6.91
CA SER A 426 18.12 -21.28 -6.49
C SER A 426 17.43 -22.35 -5.66
N GLU A 427 16.55 -21.89 -4.78
CA GLU A 427 15.80 -22.80 -3.93
C GLU A 427 14.55 -23.37 -4.60
N SER A 428 14.05 -22.65 -5.61
CA SER A 428 12.80 -22.92 -6.29
C SER A 428 12.80 -22.47 -7.74
N THR A 429 11.83 -22.96 -8.52
CA THR A 429 11.62 -22.55 -9.91
C THR A 429 11.40 -21.04 -10.03
N PHE A 430 10.66 -20.41 -9.11
CA PHE A 430 10.43 -18.96 -9.16
C PHE A 430 11.70 -18.17 -8.82
N SER A 431 12.49 -18.62 -7.83
CA SER A 431 13.76 -17.96 -7.52
C SER A 431 14.78 -18.13 -8.65
N ALA A 432 14.77 -19.28 -9.35
CA ALA A 432 15.57 -19.50 -10.55
C ALA A 432 15.15 -18.55 -11.69
N LEU A 433 13.84 -18.41 -11.96
CA LEU A 433 13.35 -17.46 -12.95
C LEU A 433 13.61 -15.99 -12.55
N TYR A 434 13.54 -15.66 -11.27
CA TYR A 434 13.89 -14.33 -10.78
C TYR A 434 15.38 -14.04 -11.01
N PHE A 435 16.26 -14.99 -10.70
CA PHE A 435 17.69 -14.88 -10.98
C PHE A 435 17.94 -14.72 -12.48
N PHE A 436 17.38 -15.62 -13.29
CA PHE A 436 17.48 -15.60 -14.75
C PHE A 436 17.07 -14.25 -15.32
N THR A 437 15.88 -13.75 -14.96
CA THR A 437 15.35 -12.48 -15.48
C THR A 437 16.13 -11.26 -14.98
N THR A 438 16.72 -11.33 -13.78
CA THR A 438 17.58 -10.27 -13.24
C THR A 438 18.89 -10.19 -14.01
N VAL A 439 19.56 -11.33 -14.23
CA VAL A 439 20.81 -11.39 -15.01
C VAL A 439 20.54 -11.00 -16.46
N TRP A 440 19.50 -11.55 -17.08
CA TRP A 440 19.08 -11.21 -18.44
C TRP A 440 18.92 -9.70 -18.62
N PHE A 441 18.15 -9.05 -17.75
CA PHE A 441 17.93 -7.61 -17.82
C PHE A 441 19.23 -6.81 -17.69
N MET A 442 20.17 -7.26 -16.86
CA MET A 442 21.43 -6.57 -16.66
C MET A 442 22.41 -6.73 -17.83
N GLU A 443 22.41 -7.89 -18.49
CA GLU A 443 23.34 -8.20 -19.58
C GLU A 443 22.81 -7.81 -20.96
N LEU A 444 21.49 -7.96 -21.18
CA LEU A 444 20.83 -7.76 -22.48
C LEU A 444 19.76 -6.66 -22.47
N GLY A 445 19.32 -6.17 -21.29
CA GLY A 445 18.25 -5.18 -21.20
C GLY A 445 16.86 -5.76 -21.51
N ASN A 446 15.99 -4.95 -22.11
CA ASN A 446 14.60 -5.30 -22.42
C ASN A 446 14.42 -6.01 -23.78
N LEU A 447 15.38 -6.83 -24.19
CA LEU A 447 15.31 -7.56 -25.46
C LEU A 447 14.35 -8.75 -25.39
N ASN A 448 13.76 -9.12 -26.54
CA ASN A 448 12.83 -10.23 -26.72
C ASN A 448 11.57 -10.21 -25.84
N GLY A 449 11.13 -9.03 -25.39
CA GLY A 449 9.96 -8.91 -24.52
C GLY A 449 10.22 -9.23 -23.05
N PHE A 450 11.47 -9.48 -22.64
CA PHE A 450 11.86 -9.56 -21.22
C PHE A 450 11.86 -8.16 -20.62
N HIS A 451 10.73 -7.74 -20.07
CA HIS A 451 10.62 -6.46 -19.37
C HIS A 451 10.60 -6.68 -17.85
N ILE A 452 11.15 -5.72 -17.10
CA ILE A 452 11.11 -5.75 -15.63
C ILE A 452 9.68 -5.80 -15.08
N PHE A 453 8.75 -5.15 -15.77
CA PHE A 453 7.39 -4.88 -15.31
C PHE A 453 6.35 -5.35 -16.34
N PRO A 454 5.98 -6.65 -16.37
CA PRO A 454 5.10 -7.23 -17.40
C PRO A 454 3.62 -6.91 -17.19
N LEU A 455 3.21 -6.65 -15.94
CA LEU A 455 1.84 -6.28 -15.59
C LEU A 455 1.82 -4.81 -15.14
N ARG A 456 0.92 -4.00 -15.67
CA ARG A 456 0.84 -2.56 -15.46
C ARG A 456 -0.49 -2.16 -14.84
N CYS A 457 -0.46 -1.17 -13.96
CA CYS A 457 -1.70 -0.60 -13.44
C CYS A 457 -2.52 0.05 -14.56
N LYS A 458 -3.83 -0.23 -14.59
CA LYS A 458 -4.79 0.36 -15.53
C LYS A 458 -4.88 1.88 -15.42
N THR A 459 -4.78 2.37 -14.19
CA THR A 459 -4.87 3.79 -13.88
C THR A 459 -3.88 4.16 -12.78
N ARG A 460 -3.54 5.44 -12.71
CA ARG A 460 -2.79 6.03 -11.60
C ARG A 460 -3.69 6.49 -10.45
N ASP A 461 -4.98 6.18 -10.49
CA ASP A 461 -5.94 6.57 -9.45
C ASP A 461 -5.83 5.72 -8.18
N GLY A 462 -5.00 4.67 -8.22
CA GLY A 462 -4.75 3.72 -7.15
C GLY A 462 -5.99 2.94 -6.70
N ASP A 463 -5.88 2.28 -5.56
CA ASP A 463 -6.98 1.56 -4.91
C ASP A 463 -7.47 2.26 -3.64
N LEU A 464 -8.53 1.72 -3.01
CA LEU A 464 -9.08 2.26 -1.76
C LEU A 464 -8.02 2.43 -0.66
N VAL A 465 -7.04 1.53 -0.57
CA VAL A 465 -5.93 1.61 0.40
C VAL A 465 -5.01 2.79 0.06
N SER A 466 -4.65 2.96 -1.21
CA SER A 466 -3.85 4.10 -1.69
C SER A 466 -4.54 5.44 -1.39
N GLN A 467 -5.88 5.49 -1.51
CA GLN A 467 -6.68 6.65 -1.12
C GLN A 467 -6.65 6.89 0.40
N GLN A 468 -6.80 5.83 1.20
CA GLN A 468 -6.70 5.93 2.66
C GLN A 468 -5.33 6.46 3.09
N ILE A 469 -4.24 6.00 2.46
CA ILE A 469 -2.88 6.49 2.72
C ILE A 469 -2.77 7.99 2.48
N ALA A 470 -3.32 8.50 1.38
CA ALA A 470 -3.32 9.94 1.10
C ALA A 470 -4.12 10.73 2.16
N TRP A 471 -5.28 10.21 2.58
CA TRP A 471 -6.09 10.82 3.65
C TRP A 471 -5.38 10.86 5.02
N ARG A 472 -4.39 9.98 5.29
CA ARG A 472 -3.63 10.03 6.55
C ARG A 472 -2.93 11.36 6.75
N GLN A 473 -2.34 11.94 5.69
CA GLN A 473 -1.67 13.25 5.81
C GLN A 473 -2.70 14.37 6.04
N ALA A 474 -3.85 14.32 5.37
CA ALA A 474 -4.93 15.28 5.58
C ALA A 474 -5.42 15.24 7.05
N TRP A 475 -5.67 14.03 7.56
CA TRP A 475 -6.07 13.82 8.96
C TRP A 475 -5.00 14.27 9.95
N TYR A 476 -3.75 13.89 9.72
CA TYR A 476 -2.64 14.31 10.57
C TYR A 476 -2.53 15.84 10.61
N SER A 477 -2.55 16.49 9.45
CA SER A 477 -2.48 17.95 9.33
C SER A 477 -3.66 18.62 10.04
N GLY A 478 -4.87 18.11 9.85
CA GLY A 478 -6.07 18.64 10.49
C GLY A 478 -6.06 18.49 12.01
N CYS A 479 -5.68 17.33 12.53
CA CYS A 479 -5.60 17.10 13.97
C CYS A 479 -4.53 17.98 14.62
N ILE A 480 -3.32 18.08 14.05
CA ILE A 480 -2.26 18.93 14.61
C ILE A 480 -2.66 20.41 14.57
N ALA A 481 -3.22 20.87 13.45
CA ALA A 481 -3.74 22.23 13.32
C ALA A 481 -4.83 22.53 14.37
N GLN A 482 -5.74 21.60 14.60
CA GLN A 482 -6.80 21.73 15.61
C GLN A 482 -6.26 21.69 17.05
N LEU A 483 -5.18 20.94 17.30
CA LEU A 483 -4.54 20.87 18.62
C LEU A 483 -3.95 22.21 19.06
N VAL A 484 -3.57 23.08 18.11
CA VAL A 484 -3.13 24.46 18.43
C VAL A 484 -4.24 25.24 19.13
N ALA A 485 -5.49 25.11 18.68
CA ALA A 485 -6.66 25.76 19.27
C ALA A 485 -6.95 25.31 20.71
N VAL A 486 -6.52 24.10 21.10
CA VAL A 486 -6.70 23.57 22.47
C VAL A 486 -5.41 23.50 23.28
N SER A 487 -4.31 24.05 22.76
CA SER A 487 -3.01 24.02 23.44
C SER A 487 -3.01 24.61 24.86
N PRO A 488 -3.74 25.70 25.20
CA PRO A 488 -3.76 26.21 26.58
C PRO A 488 -4.40 25.23 27.55
N MET A 489 -5.44 24.51 27.11
CA MET A 489 -6.11 23.49 27.92
C MET A 489 -5.16 22.31 28.18
N LEU A 490 -4.45 21.85 27.15
CA LEU A 490 -3.48 20.76 27.28
C LEU A 490 -2.31 21.15 28.19
N PHE A 491 -1.82 22.38 28.06
CA PHE A 491 -0.77 22.92 28.93
C PHE A 491 -1.24 23.01 30.38
N GLY A 492 -2.44 23.52 30.63
CA GLY A 492 -3.01 23.60 31.98
C GLY A 492 -3.13 22.21 32.64
N LEU A 493 -3.58 21.21 31.89
CA LEU A 493 -3.65 19.82 32.38
C LEU A 493 -2.27 19.23 32.66
N PHE A 494 -1.28 19.51 31.80
CA PHE A 494 0.10 19.08 32.01
C PHE A 494 0.69 19.67 33.28
N VAL A 495 0.51 20.98 33.53
CA VAL A 495 0.98 21.65 34.74
C VAL A 495 0.30 21.06 35.97
N VAL A 496 -1.03 20.90 35.97
CA VAL A 496 -1.77 20.32 37.10
C VAL A 496 -1.33 18.89 37.40
N GLY A 497 -1.04 18.07 36.38
CA GLY A 497 -0.60 16.69 36.56
C GLY A 497 0.89 16.52 36.89
N PHE A 498 1.71 17.57 36.78
CA PHE A 498 3.13 17.53 37.15
C PHE A 498 3.39 18.16 38.53
N VAL A 499 2.53 19.11 38.93
CA VAL A 499 2.64 19.85 40.20
C VAL A 499 1.90 19.12 41.34
N ASN A 500 0.94 18.25 41.02
CA ASN A 500 0.32 17.31 41.97
C ASN A 500 0.84 15.90 41.70
#